data_AF-A0A5B2TS87-F1
#
_entry.id   AF-A0A5B2TS87-F1
#
_cell.length_a   1.000
_cell.length_b   1.000
_cell.length_c   1.000
_cell.angle_alpha   90.00
_cell.angle_beta   90.00
_cell.angle_gamma   90.00
#
_symmetry.space_group_name_H-M   'P 1'
#
loop_
_entity.id
_entity.type
_entity.pdbx_description
1 polymer ?
#
loop_
_entity_poly.entity_id
_entity_poly.type
_entity_poly.pdbx_seq_one_letter_code
_entity_poly.pdbx_strand_id
1 'polypeptide(L)'
;MKFFGKLKHIDLISLDEEEKIKLYTKRRLFAKRHVYSVSLKIKANKSNNNFKVVLEPKRNLFLDYYGFLKDNYIRSIKDECMLYLHPFNEITFGMEKMDVKRVARQYYLHIAGTIKEKSIKWVRFDPTAKGTKRIVNSTPLEDCYDKRTTLAMRAIQEHREGMEHFLMSKKEYFNSKLIDTVPIINELIKFEGGLQSILALNEDFSFEEDVYFNVNMAKEIEPLDSVNRMLGKKSKKATMPTDQEAKEYLINTLFRKRD
;
A
#
# COMPACT_ATOMS: atom_id res chain seq x y z
N MET A 1 -17.61 -0.45 6.86
CA MET A 1 -16.81 0.76 7.20
C MET A 1 -17.01 1.10 8.68
N LYS A 2 -15.95 1.09 9.48
CA LYS A 2 -15.96 1.28 10.94
C LYS A 2 -15.89 2.74 11.37
N PHE A 3 -15.28 3.62 10.56
CA PHE A 3 -15.03 5.02 10.94
C PHE A 3 -16.03 6.03 10.37
N PHE A 4 -16.83 5.66 9.36
CA PHE A 4 -17.85 6.54 8.80
C PHE A 4 -18.88 6.93 9.87
N GLY A 5 -19.15 8.23 10.01
CA GLY A 5 -20.11 8.73 11.01
C GLY A 5 -19.70 8.58 12.47
N LYS A 6 -18.45 8.22 12.75
CA LYS A 6 -17.96 8.03 14.13
C LYS A 6 -18.06 9.30 14.99
N LEU A 7 -18.08 10.48 14.36
CA LEU A 7 -18.24 11.78 15.00
C LEU A 7 -19.49 12.52 14.48
N LYS A 8 -20.55 11.80 14.07
CA LYS A 8 -21.79 12.37 13.50
C LYS A 8 -22.46 13.47 14.35
N HIS A 9 -22.24 13.48 15.65
CA HIS A 9 -22.83 14.45 16.59
C HIS A 9 -21.90 15.62 16.93
N ILE A 10 -20.76 15.72 16.26
CA ILE A 10 -19.77 16.77 16.48
C ILE A 10 -19.64 17.52 15.16
N ASP A 11 -19.85 18.83 15.18
CA ASP A 11 -19.53 19.65 14.04
C ASP A 11 -18.02 19.90 14.00
N LEU A 12 -17.32 19.11 13.19
CA LEU A 12 -15.87 19.25 13.06
C LEU A 12 -15.50 20.54 12.33
N ILE A 13 -16.39 21.10 11.50
CA ILE A 13 -16.06 22.26 10.66
C ILE A 13 -15.91 23.51 11.52
N SER A 14 -16.72 23.63 12.57
CA SER A 14 -16.72 24.79 13.47
C SER A 14 -15.60 24.76 14.51
N LEU A 15 -14.94 23.61 14.72
CA LEU A 15 -13.87 23.48 15.71
C LEU A 15 -12.57 24.07 15.20
N ASP A 16 -11.78 24.63 16.11
CA ASP A 16 -10.43 25.06 15.77
C ASP A 16 -9.48 23.86 15.57
N GLU A 17 -8.30 24.13 15.02
CA GLU A 17 -7.31 23.09 14.73
C GLU A 17 -6.75 22.40 15.98
N GLU A 18 -6.62 23.10 17.11
CA GLU A 18 -6.13 22.52 18.35
C GLU A 18 -7.17 21.59 18.99
N GLU A 19 -8.43 21.99 18.98
CA GLU A 19 -9.60 21.25 19.41
C GLU A 19 -9.76 19.96 18.59
N LYS A 20 -9.64 20.07 17.26
CA LYS A 20 -9.61 18.92 16.36
C LYS A 20 -8.49 17.94 16.74
N ILE A 21 -7.26 18.41 16.94
CA ILE A 21 -6.12 17.56 17.31
C ILE A 21 -6.35 16.87 18.66
N LYS A 22 -6.85 17.61 19.67
CA LYS A 22 -7.20 17.07 20.98
C LYS A 22 -8.27 15.99 20.85
N LEU A 23 -9.31 16.24 20.07
CA LEU A 23 -10.40 15.31 19.81
C LEU A 23 -9.92 14.04 19.09
N TYR A 24 -9.13 14.18 18.02
CA TYR A 24 -8.58 13.07 17.26
C TYR A 24 -7.67 12.18 18.09
N THR A 25 -6.85 12.78 18.96
CA THR A 25 -6.00 12.06 19.92
C THR A 25 -6.86 11.32 20.96
N LYS A 26 -7.84 12.00 21.56
CA LYS A 26 -8.76 11.43 22.57
C LYS A 26 -9.57 10.26 22.00
N ARG A 27 -10.06 10.38 20.77
CA ARG A 27 -10.84 9.35 20.06
C ARG A 27 -9.97 8.27 19.40
N ARG A 28 -8.65 8.30 19.63
CA ARG A 28 -7.66 7.35 19.10
C ARG A 28 -7.70 7.23 17.57
N LEU A 29 -8.07 8.31 16.87
CA LEU A 29 -8.09 8.41 15.41
C LEU A 29 -6.69 8.65 14.86
N PHE A 30 -5.91 9.43 15.59
CA PHE A 30 -4.53 9.72 15.27
C PHE A 30 -3.60 9.21 16.38
N ALA A 31 -2.33 9.00 16.01
CA ALA A 31 -1.26 8.64 16.91
C ALA A 31 -0.10 9.64 16.78
N LYS A 32 0.56 9.91 17.91
CA LYS A 32 1.80 10.68 17.91
C LYS A 32 2.95 9.79 17.43
N ARG A 33 3.63 10.17 16.37
CA ARG A 33 4.87 9.55 15.90
C ARG A 33 6.04 10.50 16.07
N HIS A 34 7.18 9.94 16.43
CA HIS A 34 8.44 10.67 16.58
C HIS A 34 9.19 10.55 15.26
N VAL A 35 9.32 11.65 14.53
CA VAL A 35 9.98 11.71 13.23
C VAL A 35 11.33 12.37 13.39
N TYR A 36 12.38 11.68 12.95
CA TYR A 36 13.74 12.20 12.96
C TYR A 36 14.04 12.84 11.62
N SER A 37 14.54 14.07 11.63
CA SER A 37 15.04 14.71 10.42
C SER A 37 16.35 14.04 10.02
N VAL A 38 16.35 13.34 8.88
CA VAL A 38 17.58 12.81 8.29
C VAL A 38 18.18 13.93 7.44
N SER A 39 19.03 14.76 8.03
CA SER A 39 19.89 15.64 7.25
C SER A 39 21.00 14.80 6.61
N LEU A 40 21.15 14.89 5.28
CA LEU A 40 22.19 14.21 4.49
C LEU A 40 23.64 14.52 4.93
N LYS A 41 23.83 15.50 5.83
CA LYS A 41 25.11 15.83 6.46
C LYS A 41 25.25 15.09 7.79
N ILE A 42 25.45 13.78 7.73
CA ILE A 42 25.75 12.97 8.91
C ILE A 42 27.20 13.27 9.35
N LYS A 43 27.40 14.33 10.15
CA LYS A 43 28.44 14.30 11.18
C LYS A 43 27.78 13.69 12.41
N ALA A 44 28.03 12.39 12.59
CA ALA A 44 27.66 11.70 13.80
C ALA A 44 28.38 12.36 14.98
N ASN A 45 27.68 13.22 15.72
CA ASN A 45 28.02 13.49 17.11
C ASN A 45 26.83 14.05 17.91
N LYS A 46 26.55 13.30 18.97
CA LYS A 46 26.07 13.69 20.32
C LYS A 46 24.67 14.33 20.44
N SER A 47 23.75 13.44 20.85
CA SER A 47 22.66 13.64 21.83
C SER A 47 21.88 14.97 21.81
N ASN A 48 20.59 14.89 21.46
CA ASN A 48 19.44 15.34 22.25
C ASN A 48 18.21 15.42 21.35
N ASN A 49 17.10 14.76 21.71
CA ASN A 49 15.69 15.06 21.38
C ASN A 49 15.33 15.79 20.05
N ASN A 50 16.08 15.62 18.96
CA ASN A 50 15.79 16.24 17.65
C ASN A 50 14.72 15.46 16.87
N PHE A 51 13.70 14.95 17.56
CA PHE A 51 12.53 14.38 16.93
C PHE A 51 11.43 15.43 16.87
N LYS A 52 10.76 15.54 15.72
CA LYS A 52 9.48 16.25 15.63
C LYS A 52 8.38 15.26 15.94
N VAL A 53 7.50 15.59 16.89
CA VAL A 53 6.29 14.80 17.11
C VAL A 53 5.28 15.19 16.02
N VAL A 54 5.00 14.26 15.11
CA VAL A 54 4.00 14.42 14.06
C VAL A 54 2.77 13.60 14.43
N LEU A 55 1.60 14.18 14.20
CA LEU A 55 0.34 13.51 14.39
C LEU A 55 -0.03 12.78 13.09
N GLU A 56 -0.12 11.45 13.13
CA GLU A 56 -0.46 10.65 11.95
C GLU A 56 -1.78 9.91 12.13
N PRO A 57 -2.62 9.82 11.08
CA PRO A 57 -3.84 9.02 11.12
C PRO A 57 -3.48 7.55 11.31
N LYS A 58 -4.27 6.83 12.11
CA LYS A 58 -4.07 5.38 12.24
C LYS A 58 -4.36 4.67 10.93
N ARG A 59 -3.65 3.56 10.69
CA ARG A 59 -3.81 2.71 9.50
C ARG A 59 -5.27 2.42 9.14
N ASN A 60 -6.04 1.97 10.12
CA ASN A 60 -7.44 1.60 9.88
C ASN A 60 -8.32 2.80 9.51
N LEU A 61 -7.97 4.02 9.94
CA LEU A 61 -8.73 5.22 9.58
C LEU A 61 -8.53 5.57 8.10
N PHE A 62 -7.27 5.62 7.64
CA PHE A 62 -7.00 5.96 6.25
C PHE A 62 -7.44 4.87 5.28
N LEU A 63 -7.35 3.59 5.67
CA LEU A 63 -7.87 2.49 4.85
C LEU A 63 -9.40 2.54 4.75
N ASP A 64 -10.12 2.81 5.85
CA ASP A 64 -11.57 2.93 5.82
C ASP A 64 -12.03 4.15 5.00
N TYR A 65 -11.33 5.29 5.15
CA TYR A 65 -11.64 6.49 4.36
C TYR A 65 -11.39 6.27 2.87
N TYR A 66 -10.26 5.66 2.53
CA TYR A 66 -9.94 5.31 1.14
C TYR A 66 -10.94 4.32 0.55
N GLY A 67 -11.34 3.30 1.32
CA GLY A 67 -12.40 2.37 0.93
C GLY A 67 -13.73 3.08 0.68
N PHE A 68 -14.08 4.05 1.52
CA PHE A 68 -15.26 4.89 1.30
C PHE A 68 -15.19 5.71 0.01
N LEU A 69 -14.05 6.36 -0.26
CA LEU A 69 -13.88 7.11 -1.50
C LEU A 69 -14.01 6.19 -2.73
N LYS A 70 -13.38 5.03 -2.68
CA LYS A 70 -13.48 4.02 -3.74
C LYS A 70 -14.93 3.60 -4.00
N ASP A 71 -15.68 3.29 -2.96
CA ASP A 71 -17.08 2.87 -3.09
C ASP A 71 -17.98 4.01 -3.58
N ASN A 72 -17.74 5.23 -3.09
CA ASN A 72 -18.52 6.41 -3.47
C ASN A 72 -18.31 6.80 -4.94
N TYR A 73 -17.08 6.68 -5.46
CA TYR A 73 -16.72 7.03 -6.83
C TYR A 73 -16.61 5.83 -7.78
N ILE A 74 -17.22 4.69 -7.43
CA ILE A 74 -17.10 3.44 -8.20
C ILE A 74 -17.50 3.57 -9.67
N ARG A 75 -18.47 4.45 -9.98
CA ARG A 75 -18.88 4.71 -11.38
C ARG A 75 -17.74 5.35 -12.17
N SER A 76 -17.17 6.44 -11.66
CA SER A 76 -16.04 7.13 -12.27
C SER A 76 -14.79 6.24 -12.37
N ILE A 77 -14.56 5.36 -11.39
CA ILE A 77 -13.48 4.37 -11.43
C ILE A 77 -13.70 3.38 -12.58
N LYS A 78 -14.94 2.91 -12.77
CA LYS A 78 -15.28 2.03 -13.90
C LYS A 78 -15.12 2.75 -15.23
N ASP A 79 -15.51 4.01 -15.32
CA ASP A 79 -15.34 4.80 -16.54
C ASP A 79 -13.86 4.93 -16.91
N GLU A 80 -12.98 5.22 -15.95
CA GLU A 80 -11.52 5.22 -16.15
C GLU A 80 -10.97 3.84 -16.54
N CYS A 81 -11.51 2.75 -15.99
CA CYS A 81 -11.15 1.39 -16.40
C CYS A 81 -11.51 1.13 -17.87
N MET A 82 -12.69 1.59 -18.31
CA MET A 82 -13.14 1.45 -19.69
C MET A 82 -12.25 2.20 -20.69
N LEU A 83 -11.62 3.31 -20.29
CA LEU A 83 -10.66 4.03 -21.15
C LEU A 83 -9.45 3.18 -21.54
N TYR A 84 -9.08 2.18 -20.74
CA TYR A 84 -7.99 1.26 -21.05
C TYR A 84 -8.47 0.00 -21.78
N LEU A 85 -9.57 -0.60 -21.32
CA LEU A 85 -10.02 -1.90 -21.83
C LEU A 85 -10.79 -1.81 -23.15
N HIS A 86 -11.50 -0.71 -23.42
CA HIS A 86 -12.23 -0.55 -24.67
C HIS A 86 -11.29 -0.52 -25.90
N PRO A 87 -10.24 0.33 -25.95
CA PRO A 87 -9.30 0.31 -27.07
C PRO A 87 -8.55 -1.02 -27.21
N PHE A 88 -8.24 -1.68 -26.09
CA PHE A 88 -7.64 -3.00 -26.09
C PHE A 88 -8.53 -4.03 -26.80
N ASN A 89 -9.83 -4.05 -26.48
CA ASN A 89 -10.79 -4.96 -27.10
C ASN A 89 -10.96 -4.71 -28.60
N GLU A 90 -10.99 -3.44 -29.03
CA GLU A 90 -11.05 -3.08 -30.45
C GLU A 90 -9.82 -3.55 -31.22
N ILE A 91 -8.62 -3.38 -30.65
CA ILE A 91 -7.37 -3.79 -31.29
C ILE A 91 -7.26 -5.31 -31.38
N THR A 92 -7.68 -6.02 -30.35
CA THR A 92 -7.48 -7.48 -30.25
C THR A 92 -8.59 -8.30 -30.92
N PHE A 93 -9.66 -7.65 -31.39
CA PHE A 93 -10.75 -8.32 -32.07
C PHE A 93 -10.26 -9.09 -33.30
N GLY A 94 -10.58 -10.38 -33.35
CA GLY A 94 -10.19 -11.26 -34.47
C GLY A 94 -8.71 -11.66 -34.52
N MET A 95 -7.89 -11.27 -33.53
CA MET A 95 -6.49 -11.69 -33.45
C MET A 95 -6.34 -13.12 -32.91
N GLU A 96 -5.24 -13.78 -33.27
CA GLU A 96 -4.88 -15.07 -32.68
C GLU A 96 -4.47 -14.94 -31.22
N LYS A 97 -4.71 -15.99 -30.42
CA LYS A 97 -4.49 -15.98 -28.96
C LYS A 97 -3.09 -15.53 -28.54
N MET A 98 -2.04 -15.92 -29.28
CA MET A 98 -0.66 -15.52 -28.97
C MET A 98 -0.40 -14.04 -29.23
N ASP A 99 -1.02 -13.48 -30.27
CA ASP A 99 -0.93 -12.07 -30.60
C ASP A 99 -1.70 -11.22 -29.59
N VAL A 100 -2.90 -11.66 -29.20
CA VAL A 100 -3.67 -11.04 -28.12
C VAL A 100 -2.83 -10.99 -26.84
N LYS A 101 -2.19 -12.11 -26.44
CA LYS A 101 -1.34 -12.14 -25.25
C LYS A 101 -0.16 -11.16 -25.33
N ARG A 102 0.43 -10.99 -26.51
CA ARG A 102 1.53 -10.04 -26.75
C ARG A 102 1.06 -8.59 -26.62
N VAL A 103 -0.09 -8.25 -27.22
CA VAL A 103 -0.71 -6.92 -27.11
C VAL A 103 -1.13 -6.64 -25.67
N ALA A 104 -1.77 -7.61 -25.01
CA ALA A 104 -2.17 -7.52 -23.61
C ALA A 104 -0.97 -7.24 -22.69
N ARG A 105 0.20 -7.87 -22.94
CA ARG A 105 1.42 -7.58 -22.19
C ARG A 105 1.92 -6.14 -22.38
N GLN A 106 1.80 -5.59 -23.60
CA GLN A 106 2.18 -4.20 -23.86
C GLN A 106 1.24 -3.23 -23.16
N TYR A 107 -0.07 -3.47 -23.24
CA TYR A 107 -1.09 -2.70 -22.52
C TYR A 107 -0.87 -2.77 -21.01
N TYR A 108 -0.64 -3.96 -20.47
CA TYR A 108 -0.34 -4.19 -19.05
C TYR A 108 0.79 -3.29 -18.55
N LEU A 109 1.92 -3.28 -19.26
CA LEU A 109 3.09 -2.48 -18.91
C LEU A 109 2.85 -0.98 -19.14
N HIS A 110 2.10 -0.61 -20.18
CA HIS A 110 1.76 0.78 -20.46
C HIS A 110 0.88 1.36 -19.35
N ILE A 111 -0.22 0.70 -19.01
CA ILE A 111 -1.13 1.11 -17.93
C ILE A 111 -0.36 1.20 -16.61
N ALA A 112 0.43 0.18 -16.29
CA ALA A 112 1.26 0.17 -15.09
C ALA A 112 2.24 1.34 -15.06
N GLY A 113 2.85 1.72 -16.19
CA GLY A 113 3.72 2.90 -16.28
C GLY A 113 2.95 4.20 -16.03
N THR A 114 1.81 4.37 -16.69
CA THR A 114 0.98 5.58 -16.63
C THR A 114 0.44 5.84 -15.23
N ILE A 115 -0.14 4.82 -14.57
CA ILE A 115 -0.65 5.00 -13.21
C ILE A 115 0.46 5.12 -12.16
N LYS A 116 1.74 4.98 -12.53
CA LYS A 116 2.91 5.02 -11.65
C LYS A 116 3.83 6.21 -11.87
N GLU A 117 3.46 7.21 -12.68
CA GLU A 117 4.36 8.30 -13.13
C GLU A 117 5.17 9.03 -12.02
N LYS A 118 4.82 8.86 -10.73
CA LYS A 118 5.53 9.42 -9.57
C LYS A 118 5.96 8.41 -8.48
N SER A 119 6.00 7.11 -8.76
CA SER A 119 6.42 6.09 -7.77
C SER A 119 7.92 5.78 -7.83
N ILE A 120 8.52 5.53 -6.67
CA ILE A 120 9.89 5.02 -6.56
C ILE A 120 9.90 3.57 -7.06
N LYS A 121 10.81 3.24 -7.97
CA LYS A 121 11.05 1.85 -8.39
C LYS A 121 11.89 1.16 -7.34
N TRP A 122 11.30 0.18 -6.68
CA TRP A 122 12.02 -0.61 -5.69
C TRP A 122 12.85 -1.69 -6.37
N VAL A 123 13.95 -2.02 -5.70
CA VAL A 123 14.89 -3.02 -6.18
C VAL A 123 15.26 -3.89 -4.98
N ARG A 124 15.14 -5.21 -5.15
CA ARG A 124 15.47 -6.20 -4.12
C ARG A 124 16.60 -7.11 -4.55
N PHE A 125 17.24 -7.73 -3.56
CA PHE A 125 18.27 -8.73 -3.77
C PHE A 125 17.68 -10.11 -3.55
N ASP A 126 17.48 -10.86 -4.63
CA ASP A 126 17.06 -12.25 -4.55
C ASP A 126 18.29 -13.18 -4.60
N PRO A 127 18.43 -14.13 -3.67
CA PRO A 127 19.49 -15.12 -3.72
C PRO A 127 19.27 -16.04 -4.93
N THR A 128 20.29 -16.20 -5.76
CA THR A 128 20.27 -17.23 -6.80
C THR A 128 20.55 -18.61 -6.21
N ALA A 129 20.21 -19.67 -6.95
CA ALA A 129 20.53 -21.05 -6.59
C ALA A 129 22.03 -21.32 -6.32
N LYS A 130 22.92 -20.41 -6.76
CA LYS A 130 24.38 -20.47 -6.56
C LYS A 130 24.86 -19.58 -5.40
N GLY A 131 23.96 -18.98 -4.62
CA GLY A 131 24.29 -18.12 -3.47
C GLY A 131 24.70 -16.68 -3.83
N THR A 132 24.80 -16.32 -5.11
CA THR A 132 25.03 -14.93 -5.53
C THR A 132 23.72 -14.14 -5.48
N LYS A 133 23.78 -12.88 -5.05
CA LYS A 133 22.60 -12.00 -5.01
C LYS A 133 22.34 -11.39 -6.38
N ARG A 134 21.15 -11.61 -6.93
CA ARG A 134 20.68 -10.94 -8.14
C ARG A 134 19.80 -9.75 -7.76
N ILE A 135 19.96 -8.67 -8.50
CA ILE A 135 19.12 -7.49 -8.43
C ILE A 135 17.83 -7.77 -9.22
N VAL A 136 16.68 -7.61 -8.57
CA VAL A 136 15.35 -7.80 -9.15
C VAL A 136 14.53 -6.54 -8.92
N ASN A 137 13.87 -6.04 -9.97
CA ASN A 137 12.96 -4.91 -9.87
C ASN A 137 11.64 -5.38 -9.25
N SER A 138 10.98 -4.49 -8.50
CA SER A 138 9.60 -4.71 -8.09
C SER A 138 8.69 -4.98 -9.28
N THR A 139 7.70 -5.84 -9.07
CA THR A 139 6.77 -6.21 -10.14
C THR A 139 5.66 -5.17 -10.28
N PRO A 140 4.93 -5.16 -11.42
CA PRO A 140 3.90 -4.17 -11.59
C PRO A 140 2.81 -4.17 -10.50
N LEU A 141 2.36 -5.32 -10.02
CA LEU A 141 1.41 -5.43 -8.92
C LEU A 141 1.99 -4.99 -7.57
N GLU A 142 3.24 -5.33 -7.25
CA GLU A 142 3.92 -4.91 -6.01
C GLU A 142 3.94 -3.38 -5.88
N ASP A 143 4.38 -2.69 -6.93
CA ASP A 143 4.38 -1.23 -6.96
C ASP A 143 2.97 -0.63 -6.80
N CYS A 144 1.96 -1.26 -7.42
CA CYS A 144 0.59 -0.79 -7.33
C CYS A 144 0.06 -0.92 -5.90
N TYR A 145 0.42 -1.99 -5.20
CA TYR A 145 0.04 -2.21 -3.80
C TYR A 145 0.62 -1.10 -2.90
N ASP A 146 1.89 -0.77 -3.08
CA ASP A 146 2.56 0.31 -2.35
C ASP A 146 1.96 1.68 -2.68
N LYS A 147 1.68 1.95 -3.96
CA LYS A 147 1.04 3.19 -4.39
C LYS A 147 -0.35 3.33 -3.79
N ARG A 148 -1.16 2.27 -3.77
CA ARG A 148 -2.50 2.27 -3.17
C ARG A 148 -2.45 2.62 -1.68
N THR A 149 -1.51 2.02 -0.95
CA THR A 149 -1.31 2.31 0.48
C THR A 149 -0.88 3.76 0.70
N THR A 150 0.00 4.28 -0.16
CA THR A 150 0.46 5.66 -0.13
C THR A 150 -0.66 6.65 -0.44
N LEU A 151 -1.49 6.37 -1.45
CA LEU A 151 -2.66 7.17 -1.81
C LEU A 151 -3.69 7.19 -0.66
N ALA A 152 -3.91 6.08 0.02
CA ALA A 152 -4.81 6.04 1.17
C ALA A 152 -4.36 6.99 2.28
N MET A 153 -3.06 7.04 2.58
CA MET A 153 -2.51 7.97 3.55
C MET A 153 -2.60 9.43 3.05
N ARG A 154 -2.19 9.70 1.79
CA ARG A 154 -2.24 11.02 1.16
C ARG A 154 -3.65 11.59 1.09
N ALA A 155 -4.67 10.75 0.88
CA ALA A 155 -6.07 11.17 0.86
C ALA A 155 -6.50 11.90 2.13
N ILE A 156 -6.02 11.47 3.31
CA ILE A 156 -6.29 12.22 4.56
C ILE A 156 -5.46 13.49 4.67
N GLN A 157 -4.19 13.45 4.23
CA GLN A 157 -3.26 14.57 4.37
C GLN A 157 -3.61 15.73 3.42
N GLU A 158 -3.98 15.41 2.19
CA GLU A 158 -4.25 16.37 1.11
C GLU A 158 -5.74 16.75 1.04
N HIS A 159 -6.64 15.92 1.57
CA HIS A 159 -8.09 16.20 1.61
C HIS A 159 -8.65 16.03 3.02
N ARG A 160 -8.12 16.82 3.94
CA ARG A 160 -8.50 16.79 5.36
C ARG A 160 -9.97 17.11 5.59
N GLU A 161 -10.51 18.10 4.87
CA GLU A 161 -11.93 18.45 4.95
C GLU A 161 -12.83 17.27 4.58
N GLY A 162 -12.49 16.52 3.52
CA GLY A 162 -13.22 15.29 3.17
C GLY A 162 -13.19 14.25 4.27
N MET A 163 -12.04 14.02 4.90
CA MET A 163 -11.95 13.13 6.06
C MET A 163 -12.88 13.58 7.21
N GLU A 164 -13.02 14.88 7.44
CA GLU A 164 -13.94 15.44 8.44
C GLU A 164 -15.40 15.19 8.08
N HIS A 165 -15.81 15.44 6.83
CA HIS A 165 -17.14 15.10 6.31
C HIS A 165 -17.47 13.61 6.41
N PHE A 166 -16.49 12.75 6.13
CA PHE A 166 -16.59 11.31 6.30
C PHE A 166 -16.84 10.92 7.77
N LEU A 167 -16.09 11.49 8.72
CA LEU A 167 -16.29 11.23 10.14
C LEU A 167 -17.64 11.74 10.66
N MET A 168 -18.19 12.80 10.06
CA MET A 168 -19.50 13.35 10.36
C MET A 168 -20.67 12.65 9.65
N SER A 169 -20.42 11.66 8.80
CA SER A 169 -21.46 10.97 7.98
C SER A 169 -22.13 11.87 6.92
N LYS A 170 -21.48 12.95 6.46
CA LYS A 170 -22.00 13.87 5.45
C LYS A 170 -21.70 13.34 4.05
N LYS A 171 -22.51 12.41 3.54
CA LYS A 171 -22.26 11.75 2.24
C LYS A 171 -22.44 12.70 1.05
N GLU A 172 -23.35 13.65 1.18
CA GLU A 172 -23.72 14.63 0.14
C GLU A 172 -22.57 15.55 -0.26
N TYR A 173 -21.58 15.71 0.64
CA TYR A 173 -20.33 16.40 0.36
C TYR A 173 -19.57 15.73 -0.79
N PHE A 174 -19.58 14.39 -0.88
CA PHE A 174 -18.83 13.60 -1.85
C PHE A 174 -19.56 13.47 -3.19
N ASN A 175 -19.77 14.60 -3.84
CA ASN A 175 -20.36 14.68 -5.17
C ASN A 175 -19.28 14.72 -6.28
N SER A 176 -19.71 14.60 -7.53
CA SER A 176 -18.82 14.53 -8.69
C SER A 176 -17.95 15.77 -8.89
N LYS A 177 -18.35 16.96 -8.42
CA LYS A 177 -17.54 18.18 -8.58
C LYS A 177 -16.21 18.08 -7.84
N LEU A 178 -16.14 17.28 -6.77
CA LEU A 178 -14.88 17.06 -6.04
C LEU A 178 -13.84 16.33 -6.87
N ILE A 179 -14.25 15.59 -7.92
CA ILE A 179 -13.30 14.93 -8.83
C ILE A 179 -12.46 15.99 -9.54
N ASP A 180 -13.07 17.09 -9.97
CA ASP A 180 -12.37 18.14 -10.70
C ASP A 180 -11.63 19.12 -9.78
N THR A 181 -12.15 19.34 -8.56
CA THR A 181 -11.60 20.34 -7.64
C THR A 181 -10.57 19.80 -6.64
N VAL A 182 -10.56 18.50 -6.36
CA VAL A 182 -9.67 17.88 -5.38
C VAL A 182 -8.70 16.92 -6.09
N PRO A 183 -7.44 17.31 -6.32
CA PRO A 183 -6.49 16.53 -7.12
C PRO A 183 -6.29 15.10 -6.64
N ILE A 184 -6.27 14.87 -5.33
CA ILE A 184 -6.08 13.52 -4.76
C ILE A 184 -7.27 12.58 -5.04
N ILE A 185 -8.49 13.12 -5.22
CA ILE A 185 -9.66 12.33 -5.62
C ILE A 185 -9.52 11.91 -7.08
N ASN A 186 -9.17 12.84 -7.97
CA ASN A 186 -8.89 12.52 -9.37
C ASN A 186 -7.78 11.47 -9.52
N GLU A 187 -6.67 11.67 -8.80
CA GLU A 187 -5.54 10.73 -8.80
C GLU A 187 -5.96 9.34 -8.33
N LEU A 188 -6.78 9.26 -7.26
CA LEU A 188 -7.33 8.00 -6.75
C LEU A 188 -8.18 7.29 -7.81
N ILE A 189 -9.09 8.02 -8.46
CA ILE A 189 -10.02 7.45 -9.46
C ILE A 189 -9.23 6.89 -10.65
N LYS A 190 -8.30 7.68 -11.21
CA LYS A 190 -7.43 7.24 -12.31
C LYS A 190 -6.57 6.04 -11.93
N PHE A 191 -6.01 6.05 -10.72
CA PHE A 191 -5.21 4.95 -10.22
C PHE A 191 -6.04 3.67 -10.06
N GLU A 192 -7.20 3.73 -9.41
CA GLU A 192 -8.04 2.55 -9.19
C GLU A 192 -8.63 2.01 -10.50
N GLY A 193 -8.97 2.88 -11.47
CA GLY A 193 -9.43 2.46 -12.80
C GLY A 193 -8.34 1.73 -13.58
N GLY A 194 -7.13 2.26 -13.61
CA GLY A 194 -5.99 1.57 -14.24
C GLY A 194 -5.57 0.31 -13.48
N LEU A 195 -5.64 0.29 -12.14
CA LEU A 195 -5.40 -0.92 -11.35
C LEU A 195 -6.41 -2.02 -11.68
N GLN A 196 -7.70 -1.70 -11.82
CA GLN A 196 -8.71 -2.67 -12.26
C GLN A 196 -8.37 -3.25 -13.63
N SER A 197 -7.90 -2.41 -14.56
CA SER A 197 -7.51 -2.85 -15.90
C SER A 197 -6.31 -3.79 -15.87
N ILE A 198 -5.29 -3.47 -15.05
CA ILE A 198 -4.13 -4.32 -14.81
C ILE A 198 -4.54 -5.67 -14.22
N LEU A 199 -5.39 -5.67 -13.20
CA LEU A 199 -5.85 -6.89 -12.56
C LEU A 199 -6.64 -7.78 -13.52
N ALA A 200 -7.54 -7.20 -14.33
CA ALA A 200 -8.30 -7.94 -15.34
C ALA A 200 -7.36 -8.58 -16.39
N LEU A 201 -6.40 -7.81 -16.92
CA LEU A 201 -5.41 -8.35 -17.86
C LEU A 201 -4.52 -9.43 -17.22
N ASN A 202 -4.19 -9.31 -15.94
CA ASN A 202 -3.40 -10.32 -15.25
C ASN A 202 -4.21 -11.60 -14.97
N GLU A 203 -5.50 -11.48 -14.70
CA GLU A 203 -6.42 -12.60 -14.55
C GLU A 203 -6.51 -13.42 -15.86
N ASP A 204 -6.68 -12.74 -16.99
CA ASP A 204 -6.83 -13.38 -18.30
C ASP A 204 -5.55 -14.04 -18.83
N PHE A 205 -4.38 -13.44 -18.56
CA PHE A 205 -3.11 -13.82 -19.21
C PHE A 205 -2.01 -14.30 -18.26
N SER A 206 -2.20 -14.16 -16.95
CA SER A 206 -1.29 -14.58 -15.87
C SER A 206 0.14 -14.08 -16.09
N PHE A 207 0.32 -12.76 -16.22
CA PHE A 207 1.63 -12.15 -16.44
C PHE A 207 2.52 -12.20 -15.19
N GLU A 208 1.93 -12.09 -14.01
CA GLU A 208 2.59 -12.20 -12.71
C GLU A 208 1.67 -12.86 -11.67
N GLU A 209 2.27 -13.40 -10.61
CA GLU A 209 1.54 -14.00 -9.50
C GLU A 209 0.92 -12.89 -8.62
N ASP A 210 -0.40 -12.93 -8.43
CA ASP A 210 -1.10 -11.95 -7.60
C ASP A 210 -1.14 -12.37 -6.13
N VAL A 211 -0.09 -12.02 -5.40
CA VAL A 211 0.00 -12.22 -3.95
C VAL A 211 -0.56 -11.03 -3.14
N TYR A 212 -0.97 -9.94 -3.78
CA TYR A 212 -1.28 -8.66 -3.12
C TYR A 212 -2.77 -8.32 -3.11
N PHE A 213 -3.51 -8.65 -4.17
CA PHE A 213 -4.89 -8.24 -4.38
C PHE A 213 -5.88 -9.40 -4.34
N ASN A 214 -5.42 -10.63 -4.62
CA ASN A 214 -6.26 -11.81 -4.55
C ASN A 214 -6.28 -12.43 -3.14
N VAL A 215 -7.33 -12.13 -2.36
CA VAL A 215 -7.42 -12.48 -0.93
C VAL A 215 -7.76 -13.97 -0.69
N ASN A 216 -7.94 -14.79 -1.74
CA ASN A 216 -8.20 -16.22 -1.56
C ASN A 216 -6.94 -17.11 -1.48
N MET A 217 -5.73 -16.55 -1.58
CA MET A 217 -4.48 -17.35 -1.42
C MET A 217 -3.41 -16.78 -0.47
N ALA A 218 -3.63 -15.65 0.21
CA ALA A 218 -2.61 -15.07 1.09
C ALA A 218 -2.97 -15.24 2.58
N LYS A 219 -2.32 -16.22 3.24
CA LYS A 219 -1.99 -16.11 4.67
C LYS A 219 -1.43 -14.71 4.92
N GLU A 220 -1.86 -14.07 6.01
CA GLU A 220 -1.39 -12.76 6.47
C GLU A 220 0.10 -12.53 6.15
N ILE A 221 0.38 -11.83 5.06
CA ILE A 221 1.72 -11.34 4.80
C ILE A 221 1.87 -10.12 5.71
N GLU A 222 2.46 -10.36 6.88
CA GLU A 222 2.97 -9.26 7.69
C GLU A 222 3.88 -8.38 6.82
N PRO A 223 3.79 -7.04 6.94
CA PRO A 223 4.66 -6.15 6.19
C PRO A 223 6.14 -6.50 6.46
N LEU A 224 6.96 -6.41 5.41
CA LEU A 224 8.40 -6.75 5.37
C LEU A 224 9.28 -6.08 6.45
N ASP A 225 8.70 -5.17 7.24
CA ASP A 225 9.30 -4.61 8.46
C ASP A 225 9.42 -5.60 9.63
N SER A 226 8.69 -6.73 9.64
CA SER A 226 8.78 -7.70 10.73
C SER A 226 10.02 -8.60 10.64
N VAL A 227 10.56 -8.83 9.43
CA VAL A 227 11.80 -9.60 9.25
C VAL A 227 13.03 -8.80 9.72
N ASN A 228 13.02 -7.48 9.55
CA ASN A 228 14.10 -6.62 10.07
C ASN A 228 13.98 -6.30 11.57
N ARG A 229 12.83 -6.57 12.21
CA ARG A 229 12.65 -6.39 13.67
C ARG A 229 13.08 -7.59 14.52
N MET A 230 13.39 -8.73 13.90
CA MET A 230 13.98 -9.87 14.63
C MET A 230 15.48 -9.70 14.95
N LEU A 231 16.14 -8.65 14.44
CA LEU A 231 17.54 -8.32 14.78
C LEU A 231 17.69 -7.29 15.92
N GLY A 232 16.63 -7.01 16.68
CA GLY A 232 16.62 -5.98 17.74
C GLY A 232 16.24 -6.46 19.14
N LYS A 233 16.12 -7.76 19.41
CA LYS A 233 15.88 -8.27 20.77
C LYS A 233 17.20 -8.62 21.45
N LYS A 234 17.59 -7.75 22.39
CA LYS A 234 18.62 -7.91 23.43
C LYS A 234 19.16 -9.35 23.53
N SER A 235 20.37 -9.56 23.02
CA SER A 235 21.14 -10.77 23.29
C SER A 235 21.39 -10.86 24.80
N LYS A 236 20.62 -11.71 25.50
CA LYS A 236 21.20 -12.45 26.62
C LYS A 236 22.38 -13.21 26.02
N LYS A 237 23.57 -13.11 26.63
CA LYS A 237 24.79 -13.79 26.20
C LYS A 237 24.44 -15.22 25.76
N ALA A 238 24.48 -15.48 24.46
CA ALA A 238 24.29 -16.81 23.92
C ALA A 238 25.58 -17.56 24.23
N THR A 239 25.53 -18.48 25.19
CA THR A 239 26.52 -19.52 25.34
C THR A 239 26.56 -20.30 24.03
N MET A 240 27.76 -20.59 23.51
CA MET A 240 27.90 -21.48 22.35
C MET A 240 27.18 -22.80 22.67
N PRO A 241 26.42 -23.38 21.72
CA PRO A 241 25.82 -24.69 21.90
C PRO A 241 26.92 -25.70 22.23
N THR A 242 26.63 -26.58 23.17
CA THR A 242 27.53 -27.70 23.44
C THR A 242 27.57 -28.65 22.25
N ASP A 243 28.66 -29.39 22.08
CA ASP A 243 28.79 -30.38 21.00
C ASP A 243 27.64 -31.40 20.98
N GLN A 244 27.03 -31.66 22.14
CA GLN A 244 25.86 -32.53 22.28
C GLN A 244 24.62 -31.91 21.61
N GLU A 245 24.34 -30.63 21.88
CA GLU A 245 23.22 -29.89 21.30
C GLU A 245 23.39 -29.66 19.79
N ALA A 246 24.63 -29.44 19.34
CA ALA A 246 24.96 -29.34 17.92
C ALA A 246 24.74 -30.67 17.17
N LYS A 247 25.08 -31.81 17.80
CA LYS A 247 24.84 -33.15 17.25
C LYS A 247 23.35 -33.48 17.17
N GLU A 248 22.57 -33.20 18.21
CA GLU A 248 21.12 -33.43 18.19
C GLU A 248 20.42 -32.59 17.12
N TYR A 249 20.84 -31.34 16.95
CA TYR A 249 20.32 -30.48 15.89
C TYR A 249 20.64 -31.04 14.50
N LEU A 250 21.88 -31.50 14.25
CA LEU A 250 22.25 -32.11 12.97
C LEU A 250 21.44 -33.38 12.67
N ILE A 251 21.24 -34.24 13.67
CA ILE A 251 20.46 -35.48 13.52
C ILE A 251 18.99 -35.16 13.19
N ASN A 252 18.39 -34.22 13.91
CA ASN A 252 16.97 -33.88 13.72
C ASN A 252 16.69 -33.10 12.43
N THR A 253 17.67 -32.34 11.91
CA THR A 253 17.47 -31.46 10.76
C THR A 253 17.92 -32.09 9.44
N LEU A 254 18.98 -32.92 9.45
CA LEU A 254 19.53 -33.51 8.22
C LEU A 254 19.16 -34.98 8.00
N PHE A 255 18.83 -35.73 9.06
CA PHE A 255 18.63 -37.19 8.97
C PHE A 255 17.21 -37.67 9.26
N ARG A 256 16.22 -36.77 9.31
CA ARG A 256 14.82 -37.20 9.42
C ARG A 256 14.41 -37.96 8.15
N LYS A 257 14.39 -39.30 8.23
CA LYS A 257 13.66 -40.15 7.29
C LYS A 257 12.21 -39.67 7.25
N ARG A 258 11.73 -39.37 6.04
CA ARG A 258 10.31 -39.21 5.77
C ARG A 258 9.67 -40.60 5.93
N ASP A 259 8.80 -40.74 6.91
CA ASP A 259 7.72 -41.74 6.84
C ASP A 259 6.59 -41.17 5.98
#